data_AF-A0A0J9S213-F1
#
_entry.id   AF-A0A0J9S213-F1
#
_cell.length_a   1.000
_cell.length_b   1.000
_cell.length_c   1.000
_cell.angle_alpha   90.00
_cell.angle_beta   90.00
_cell.angle_gamma   90.00
#
_symmetry.space_group_name_H-M   'P 1'
#
loop_
_entity.id
_entity.type
_entity.pdbx_description
1 polymer ?
#
loop_
_entity_poly.entity_id
_entity_poly.type
_entity_poly.pdbx_seq_one_letter_code
_entity_poly.pdbx_strand_id
1 'polypeptide(L)'
;MSQPEYDIFEDVLDINETLMHAFGSAKKNETTSSLCSRIDINDGYKNQVIDVCNEFVYLFKQLKQHYQTPSNTTPTKKYPEFINFWLQLNLLRRNIPDNYKSKLLEHLKANRKEFEAEIILKDKLIFIEQISFIGMRILYNLYKNYYGTLNEYEYNCTDFFKKFKKSYDKCLRRCYAEGDSKLCDVLQKFRNLYNKERFPRINNCNKNLCPLLPELTKYRPIKLTDSEDSNIGYQLYKELIELIWFQYNMPFQYDGEMKKYYMMSILQQFLQYCYENQKNEKLSLFMKEFIVQYYNNNKGEYDKIFSECKTNGNGKKHCQLYEACEKKFTNDLSTIKADTKKFITQQEEYINSLSALELWIFKAKSMFQDF
;
A
#
# COMPACT_ATOMS: atom_id res chain seq x y z
N MET A 1 -18.55 4.89 20.21
CA MET A 1 -17.11 5.21 20.04
C MET A 1 -16.90 5.71 18.64
N SER A 2 -16.20 6.83 18.45
CA SER A 2 -15.79 7.30 17.12
C SER A 2 -14.81 6.31 16.50
N GLN A 3 -14.94 6.07 15.20
CA GLN A 3 -14.00 5.20 14.48
C GLN A 3 -12.61 5.85 14.39
N PRO A 4 -11.51 5.06 14.43
CA PRO A 4 -10.14 5.60 14.42
C PRO A 4 -9.81 6.29 13.10
N GLU A 5 -9.15 7.45 13.19
CA GLU A 5 -8.65 8.24 12.07
C GLU A 5 -7.28 7.69 11.61
N TYR A 6 -7.15 7.34 10.33
CA TYR A 6 -5.90 6.80 9.78
C TYR A 6 -4.90 7.92 9.39
N ASP A 7 -5.39 9.15 9.18
CA ASP A 7 -4.63 10.31 8.71
C ASP A 7 -3.90 11.03 9.86
N ILE A 8 -3.03 10.30 10.55
CA ILE A 8 -2.36 10.72 11.79
C ILE A 8 -0.83 10.71 11.70
N PHE A 9 -0.27 10.27 10.57
CA PHE A 9 1.14 9.92 10.45
C PHE A 9 2.00 10.98 9.77
N GLU A 10 1.45 11.73 8.81
CA GLU A 10 2.17 12.74 8.03
C GLU A 10 2.90 13.76 8.92
N ASP A 11 2.16 14.40 9.82
CA ASP A 11 2.69 15.48 10.66
C ASP A 11 3.50 14.95 11.87
N VAL A 12 3.22 13.72 12.31
CA VAL A 12 3.68 13.23 13.62
C VAL A 12 4.93 12.36 13.54
N LEU A 13 5.13 11.62 12.44
CA LEU A 13 6.27 10.71 12.33
C LEU A 13 7.60 11.43 12.15
N ASP A 14 7.58 12.55 11.42
CA ASP A 14 8.75 13.41 11.24
C ASP A 14 9.36 13.79 12.61
N ILE A 15 8.50 14.22 13.53
CA ILE A 15 8.86 14.70 14.86
C ILE A 15 9.13 13.53 15.81
N ASN A 16 8.33 12.47 15.77
CA ASN A 16 8.42 11.35 16.70
C ASN A 16 9.79 10.65 16.68
N GLU A 17 10.39 10.45 15.52
CA GLU A 17 11.72 9.80 15.46
C GLU A 17 12.80 10.64 16.14
N THR A 18 12.77 11.96 15.92
CA THR A 18 13.65 12.92 16.60
C THR A 18 13.44 12.91 18.11
N LEU A 19 12.18 12.91 18.55
CA LEU A 19 11.83 12.86 19.98
C LEU A 19 12.27 11.56 20.65
N MET A 20 12.08 10.41 20.00
CA MET A 20 12.46 9.11 20.57
C MET A 20 13.98 8.92 20.60
N HIS A 21 14.73 9.47 19.63
CA HIS A 21 16.18 9.52 19.69
C HIS A 21 16.66 10.40 20.87
N ALA A 22 16.04 11.57 21.05
CA ALA A 22 16.32 12.45 22.19
C ALA A 22 15.94 11.80 23.55
N PHE A 23 14.90 10.97 23.60
CA PHE A 23 14.55 10.21 24.80
C PHE A 23 15.65 9.20 25.18
N GLY A 24 16.17 8.45 24.20
CA GLY A 24 17.23 7.46 24.41
C GLY A 24 18.49 8.08 25.01
N SER A 25 18.84 9.31 24.60
CA SER A 25 19.96 10.06 25.17
C SER A 25 19.62 10.74 26.50
N ALA A 26 18.35 11.06 26.76
CA ALA A 26 17.87 11.77 27.95
C ALA A 26 17.39 10.85 29.09
N LYS A 27 17.64 9.53 29.06
CA LYS A 27 17.25 8.53 30.10
C LYS A 27 17.86 8.76 31.51
N LYS A 28 18.23 10.01 31.86
CA LYS A 28 18.90 10.46 33.08
C LYS A 28 18.07 11.33 34.05
N ASN A 29 16.80 11.67 33.79
CA ASN A 29 16.02 12.52 34.72
C ASN A 29 14.85 11.78 35.42
N GLU A 30 14.78 11.95 36.74
CA GLU A 30 14.16 11.05 37.73
C GLU A 30 12.62 11.11 37.88
N THR A 31 11.93 12.11 37.33
CA THR A 31 10.51 12.35 37.68
C THR A 31 9.49 11.43 36.95
N THR A 32 9.72 11.03 35.70
CA THR A 32 8.83 10.08 34.99
C THR A 32 8.91 8.67 35.58
N SER A 33 10.07 8.30 36.14
CA SER A 33 10.33 7.01 36.77
C SER A 33 9.35 6.70 37.92
N SER A 34 8.94 7.72 38.69
CA SER A 34 8.08 7.55 39.87
C SER A 34 6.63 7.16 39.57
N LEU A 35 6.04 7.66 38.47
CA LEU A 35 4.68 7.29 38.08
C LEU A 35 4.63 5.85 37.57
N CYS A 36 5.56 5.48 36.70
CA CYS A 36 5.56 4.19 36.03
C CYS A 36 6.02 3.06 36.95
N SER A 37 6.84 3.33 37.97
CA SER A 37 7.26 2.32 38.95
C SER A 37 6.12 1.81 39.85
N ARG A 38 5.01 2.55 39.96
CA ARG A 38 3.81 2.19 40.75
C ARG A 38 2.88 1.19 40.06
N ILE A 39 3.19 0.77 38.83
CA ILE A 39 2.39 -0.24 38.13
C ILE A 39 2.56 -1.60 38.84
N ASP A 40 1.45 -2.19 39.29
CA ASP A 40 1.44 -3.49 39.98
C ASP A 40 1.63 -4.66 39.00
N ILE A 41 2.91 -4.98 38.75
CA ILE A 41 3.37 -6.12 37.95
C ILE A 41 4.42 -6.88 38.76
N ASN A 42 4.15 -8.15 39.00
CA ASN A 42 4.96 -9.03 39.86
C ASN A 42 5.53 -10.21 39.06
N ASP A 43 6.09 -9.93 37.88
CA ASP A 43 6.74 -10.93 37.03
C ASP A 43 7.86 -10.36 36.14
N GLY A 44 8.40 -11.20 35.25
CA GLY A 44 9.50 -10.84 34.34
C GLY A 44 9.20 -9.74 33.32
N TYR A 45 7.95 -9.32 33.13
CA TYR A 45 7.58 -8.24 32.21
C TYR A 45 7.60 -6.86 32.86
N LYS A 46 7.78 -6.77 34.20
CA LYS A 46 7.76 -5.50 34.95
C LYS A 46 8.60 -4.40 34.31
N ASN A 47 9.89 -4.67 34.07
CA ASN A 47 10.80 -3.66 33.52
C ASN A 47 10.38 -3.20 32.12
N GLN A 48 9.94 -4.12 31.26
CA GLN A 48 9.51 -3.78 29.90
C GLN A 48 8.27 -2.90 29.90
N VAL A 49 7.31 -3.17 30.80
CA VAL A 49 6.09 -2.36 30.94
C VAL A 49 6.40 -0.99 31.52
N ILE A 50 7.28 -0.91 32.53
CA ILE A 50 7.76 0.36 33.08
C ILE A 50 8.44 1.20 31.99
N ASP A 51 9.30 0.59 31.17
CA ASP A 51 9.96 1.28 30.05
C ASP A 51 8.94 1.81 29.03
N VAL A 52 7.93 1.00 28.63
CA VAL A 52 6.87 1.48 27.72
C VAL A 52 6.10 2.65 28.34
N CYS A 53 5.78 2.57 29.63
CA CYS A 53 5.10 3.65 30.34
C CYS A 53 5.93 4.94 30.33
N ASN A 54 7.22 4.85 30.63
CA ASN A 54 8.12 6.01 30.65
C ASN A 54 8.21 6.67 29.27
N GLU A 55 8.39 5.86 28.22
CA GLU A 55 8.43 6.32 26.83
C GLU A 55 7.11 6.96 26.41
N PHE A 56 5.97 6.35 26.78
CA PHE A 56 4.64 6.88 26.51
C PHE A 56 4.46 8.28 27.13
N VAL A 57 4.76 8.42 28.42
CA VAL A 57 4.59 9.68 29.15
C VAL A 57 5.49 10.76 28.57
N TYR A 58 6.75 10.41 28.27
CA TYR A 58 7.68 11.34 27.65
C TYR A 58 7.17 11.80 26.28
N LEU A 59 6.84 10.85 25.40
CA LEU A 59 6.38 11.15 24.04
C LEU A 59 5.12 12.02 24.07
N PHE A 60 4.16 11.71 24.95
CA PHE A 60 2.96 12.51 25.12
C PHE A 60 3.30 13.96 25.51
N LYS A 61 4.18 14.17 26.49
CA LYS A 61 4.58 15.52 26.93
C LYS A 61 5.27 16.29 25.81
N GLN A 62 6.15 15.64 25.06
CA GLN A 62 6.86 16.27 23.94
C GLN A 62 5.91 16.65 22.80
N LEU A 63 5.00 15.75 22.40
CA LEU A 63 3.99 16.05 21.39
C LEU A 63 3.09 17.21 21.85
N LYS A 64 2.62 17.17 23.11
CA LYS A 64 1.83 18.25 23.70
C LYS A 64 2.54 19.60 23.58
N GLN A 65 3.82 19.69 23.96
CA GLN A 65 4.60 20.93 23.86
C GLN A 65 4.75 21.42 22.41
N HIS A 66 5.06 20.52 21.48
CA HIS A 66 5.24 20.87 20.07
C HIS A 66 3.97 21.48 19.45
N TYR A 67 2.81 20.93 19.77
CA TYR A 67 1.51 21.35 19.21
C TYR A 67 0.79 22.45 20.01
N GLN A 68 1.35 22.93 21.13
CA GLN A 68 0.81 24.05 21.91
C GLN A 68 1.33 25.44 21.48
N THR A 69 2.08 25.53 20.38
CA THR A 69 2.61 26.80 19.85
C THR A 69 1.48 27.68 19.27
N PRO A 70 1.56 29.03 19.42
CA PRO A 70 0.45 29.96 19.19
C PRO A 70 -0.11 30.04 17.77
N SER A 71 0.53 29.40 16.77
CA SER A 71 0.01 29.30 15.40
C SER A 71 -1.06 28.22 15.20
N ASN A 72 -1.21 27.27 16.13
CA ASN A 72 -2.14 26.14 16.03
C ASN A 72 -3.22 26.22 17.12
N THR A 73 -4.30 26.96 16.85
CA THR A 73 -5.42 27.17 17.80
C THR A 73 -6.30 25.93 18.04
N THR A 74 -5.94 24.77 17.48
CA THR A 74 -6.62 23.51 17.78
C THR A 74 -5.56 22.49 18.18
N PRO A 75 -5.60 21.89 19.39
CA PRO A 75 -4.86 20.67 19.66
C PRO A 75 -5.27 19.69 18.57
N THR A 76 -4.38 19.40 17.63
CA THR A 76 -4.74 18.62 16.45
C THR A 76 -5.37 17.33 16.94
N LYS A 77 -6.59 17.02 16.49
CA LYS A 77 -7.30 15.81 16.92
C LYS A 77 -6.49 14.52 16.70
N LYS A 78 -5.38 14.59 15.95
CA LYS A 78 -4.52 13.49 15.50
C LYS A 78 -3.61 12.87 16.57
N TYR A 79 -3.16 13.62 17.59
CA TYR A 79 -2.11 13.09 18.49
C TYR A 79 -2.60 12.10 19.57
N PRO A 80 -3.84 12.16 20.11
CA PRO A 80 -4.34 11.10 20.98
C PRO A 80 -4.41 9.75 20.26
N GLU A 81 -4.89 9.73 19.02
CA GLU A 81 -4.98 8.58 18.14
C GLU A 81 -3.57 8.03 17.81
N PHE A 82 -2.61 8.91 17.50
CA PHE A 82 -1.22 8.51 17.32
C PHE A 82 -0.62 7.89 18.58
N ILE A 83 -0.85 8.49 19.75
CA ILE A 83 -0.33 7.99 21.02
C ILE A 83 -0.91 6.61 21.37
N ASN A 84 -2.20 6.39 21.11
CA ASN A 84 -2.83 5.07 21.26
C ASN A 84 -2.19 4.04 20.31
N PHE A 85 -2.00 4.40 19.05
CA PHE A 85 -1.34 3.55 18.06
C PHE A 85 0.10 3.22 18.49
N TRP A 86 0.86 4.23 18.90
CA TRP A 86 2.24 4.09 19.36
C TRP A 86 2.33 3.15 20.57
N LEU A 87 1.43 3.29 21.55
CA LEU A 87 1.39 2.44 22.74
C LEU A 87 1.17 0.97 22.36
N GLN A 88 0.14 0.71 21.56
CA GLN A 88 -0.20 -0.65 21.13
C GLN A 88 0.91 -1.28 20.28
N LEU A 89 1.57 -0.50 19.41
CA LEU A 89 2.70 -0.95 18.60
C LEU A 89 3.92 -1.33 19.47
N ASN A 90 4.24 -0.55 20.49
CA ASN A 90 5.38 -0.83 21.37
C ASN A 90 5.12 -2.02 22.30
N LEU A 91 3.90 -2.16 22.81
CA LEU A 91 3.49 -3.36 23.55
C LEU A 91 3.59 -4.62 22.70
N LEU A 92 3.15 -4.55 21.43
CA LEU A 92 3.26 -5.65 20.49
C LEU A 92 4.72 -6.02 20.18
N ARG A 93 5.59 -5.04 19.91
CA ARG A 93 7.01 -5.29 19.59
C ARG A 93 7.78 -5.95 20.72
N ARG A 94 7.39 -5.70 21.96
CA ARG A 94 7.98 -6.28 23.17
C ARG A 94 7.33 -7.61 23.59
N ASN A 95 6.37 -8.11 22.81
CA ASN A 95 5.60 -9.32 23.13
C ASN A 95 4.97 -9.28 24.53
N ILE A 96 4.55 -8.10 24.99
CA ILE A 96 3.93 -7.95 26.32
C ILE A 96 2.55 -8.63 26.31
N PRO A 97 2.25 -9.55 27.25
CA PRO A 97 0.93 -10.22 27.36
C PRO A 97 -0.27 -9.28 27.60
N ASP A 98 -1.46 -9.68 27.15
CA ASP A 98 -2.68 -8.84 27.16
C ASP A 98 -3.14 -8.39 28.57
N ASN A 99 -2.92 -9.22 29.60
CA ASN A 99 -3.18 -8.86 30.98
C ASN A 99 -2.33 -7.64 31.42
N TYR A 100 -1.07 -7.58 31.00
CA TYR A 100 -0.19 -6.44 31.31
C TYR A 100 -0.46 -5.22 30.43
N LYS A 101 -0.89 -5.42 29.18
CA LYS A 101 -1.38 -4.31 28.35
C LYS A 101 -2.56 -3.60 29.04
N SER A 102 -3.51 -4.38 29.55
CA SER A 102 -4.71 -3.87 30.22
C SER A 102 -4.34 -3.11 31.50
N LYS A 103 -3.48 -3.71 32.35
CA LYS A 103 -2.96 -3.05 33.56
C LYS A 103 -2.26 -1.71 33.28
N LEU A 104 -1.39 -1.67 32.26
CA LEU A 104 -0.72 -0.43 31.87
C LEU A 104 -1.73 0.64 31.42
N LEU A 105 -2.71 0.25 30.59
CA LEU A 105 -3.71 1.18 30.09
C LEU A 105 -4.56 1.76 31.24
N GLU A 106 -5.00 0.91 32.18
CA GLU A 106 -5.73 1.33 33.38
C GLU A 106 -4.91 2.26 34.27
N HIS A 107 -3.63 1.94 34.49
CA HIS A 107 -2.71 2.79 35.24
C HIS A 107 -2.56 4.18 34.61
N LEU A 108 -2.31 4.24 33.30
CA LEU A 108 -2.20 5.50 32.58
C LEU A 108 -3.52 6.30 32.62
N LYS A 109 -4.68 5.62 32.56
CA LYS A 109 -6.00 6.25 32.69
C LYS A 109 -6.22 6.85 34.07
N ALA A 110 -5.88 6.12 35.14
CA ALA A 110 -6.05 6.56 36.51
C ALA A 110 -5.14 7.76 36.85
N ASN A 111 -3.93 7.80 36.27
CA ASN A 111 -2.90 8.77 36.62
C ASN A 111 -2.72 9.90 35.59
N ARG A 112 -3.70 10.16 34.70
CA ARG A 112 -3.62 11.20 33.65
C ARG A 112 -3.25 12.59 34.16
N LYS A 113 -3.65 12.93 35.40
CA LYS A 113 -3.34 14.22 36.03
C LYS A 113 -1.84 14.44 36.21
N GLU A 114 -1.10 13.41 36.59
CA GLU A 114 0.31 13.49 36.94
C GLU A 114 1.23 13.75 35.73
N PHE A 115 0.74 13.54 34.52
CA PHE A 115 1.43 13.90 33.29
C PHE A 115 0.63 14.89 32.42
N GLU A 116 -0.27 15.64 33.05
CA GLU A 116 -1.03 16.74 32.44
C GLU A 116 -1.83 16.35 31.19
N ALA A 117 -2.36 15.13 31.19
CA ALA A 117 -3.14 14.55 30.09
C ALA A 117 -4.64 14.46 30.39
N GLU A 118 -5.09 14.95 31.56
CA GLU A 118 -6.46 14.77 32.04
C GLU A 118 -7.51 15.22 31.03
N ILE A 119 -7.39 16.44 30.49
CA ILE A 119 -8.35 17.01 29.54
C ILE A 119 -8.19 16.37 28.17
N ILE A 120 -6.95 16.20 27.74
CA ILE A 120 -6.58 15.81 26.38
C ILE A 120 -6.91 14.35 26.08
N LEU A 121 -6.57 13.45 27.01
CA LEU A 121 -6.78 12.01 26.88
C LEU A 121 -8.04 11.53 27.62
N LYS A 122 -8.90 12.46 28.06
CA LYS A 122 -10.19 12.12 28.68
C LYS A 122 -10.99 11.25 27.72
N ASP A 123 -11.30 10.03 28.13
CA ASP A 123 -12.05 9.02 27.36
C ASP A 123 -11.44 8.63 26.00
N LYS A 124 -10.23 9.11 25.69
CA LYS A 124 -9.52 8.86 24.43
C LYS A 124 -8.38 7.86 24.54
N LEU A 125 -7.92 7.55 25.76
CA LEU A 125 -6.86 6.58 25.96
C LEU A 125 -7.42 5.16 25.84
N ILE A 126 -7.30 4.54 24.67
CA ILE A 126 -7.91 3.25 24.34
C ILE A 126 -6.98 2.40 23.48
N PHE A 127 -7.18 1.08 23.48
CA PHE A 127 -6.61 0.22 22.45
C PHE A 127 -7.45 0.30 21.18
N ILE A 128 -6.75 0.34 20.04
CA ILE A 128 -7.35 0.38 18.72
C ILE A 128 -7.80 -1.03 18.36
N GLU A 129 -9.01 -1.13 17.81
CA GLU A 129 -9.58 -2.36 17.28
C GLU A 129 -8.62 -3.00 16.25
N GLN A 130 -8.53 -4.33 16.26
CA GLN A 130 -7.45 -5.08 15.59
C GLN A 130 -7.37 -4.83 14.07
N ILE A 131 -8.50 -4.83 13.36
CA ILE A 131 -8.58 -4.57 11.91
C ILE A 131 -8.07 -3.16 11.63
N SER A 132 -8.53 -2.19 12.41
CA SER A 132 -8.11 -0.79 12.31
C SER A 132 -6.61 -0.62 12.60
N PHE A 133 -6.12 -1.28 13.64
CA PHE A 133 -4.71 -1.26 14.04
C PHE A 133 -3.81 -1.86 12.96
N ILE A 134 -4.23 -2.94 12.29
CA ILE A 134 -3.49 -3.53 11.17
C ILE A 134 -3.37 -2.54 10.01
N GLY A 135 -4.46 -1.88 9.62
CA GLY A 135 -4.45 -0.86 8.56
C GLY A 135 -3.53 0.32 8.91
N MET A 136 -3.64 0.84 10.13
CA MET A 136 -2.77 1.91 10.62
C MET A 136 -1.29 1.50 10.66
N ARG A 137 -0.98 0.25 11.02
CA ARG A 137 0.41 -0.26 11.03
C ARG A 137 0.99 -0.37 9.61
N ILE A 138 0.17 -0.72 8.62
CA ILE A 138 0.58 -0.73 7.21
C ILE A 138 0.94 0.70 6.76
N LEU A 139 0.09 1.69 7.07
CA LEU A 139 0.35 3.10 6.78
C LEU A 139 1.58 3.63 7.53
N TYR A 140 1.72 3.33 8.81
CA TYR A 140 2.91 3.70 9.60
C TYR A 140 4.21 3.24 8.93
N ASN A 141 4.25 2.01 8.41
CA ASN A 141 5.44 1.50 7.71
C ASN A 141 5.67 2.20 6.36
N LEU A 142 4.61 2.63 5.67
CA LEU A 142 4.73 3.42 4.44
C LEU A 142 5.34 4.79 4.74
N TYR A 143 4.77 5.54 5.69
CA TYR A 143 5.30 6.86 6.07
C TYR A 143 6.71 6.76 6.66
N LYS A 144 7.01 5.76 7.50
CA LYS A 144 8.36 5.52 8.01
C LYS A 144 9.38 5.33 6.87
N ASN A 145 9.03 4.54 5.86
CA ASN A 145 9.91 4.33 4.71
C ASN A 145 9.99 5.56 3.81
N TYR A 146 8.92 6.36 3.72
CA TYR A 146 8.91 7.62 2.97
C TYR A 146 9.85 8.66 3.59
N TYR A 147 9.78 8.84 4.91
CA TYR A 147 10.64 9.79 5.61
C TYR A 147 12.07 9.27 5.73
N GLY A 148 12.31 7.97 5.95
CA GLY A 148 13.64 7.35 5.96
C GLY A 148 14.59 7.92 7.02
N THR A 149 14.93 7.17 8.07
CA THR A 149 15.99 7.59 9.01
C THR A 149 17.38 7.35 8.43
N LEU A 150 18.29 8.30 8.68
CA LEU A 150 19.68 8.34 8.19
C LEU A 150 20.55 7.15 8.65
N ASN A 151 20.12 6.35 9.62
CA ASN A 151 20.93 5.30 10.25
C ASN A 151 20.47 3.85 9.96
N GLU A 152 19.30 3.61 9.37
CA GLU A 152 18.79 2.24 9.10
C GLU A 152 19.21 1.70 7.72
N TYR A 153 19.83 2.52 6.87
CA TYR A 153 20.16 2.17 5.50
C TYR A 153 21.66 2.36 5.30
N GLU A 154 22.43 1.28 5.45
CA GLU A 154 23.75 1.17 4.84
C GLU A 154 23.60 1.37 3.33
N TYR A 155 23.72 2.62 2.87
CA TYR A 155 24.00 3.18 1.54
C TYR A 155 23.44 2.52 0.26
N ASN A 156 22.57 1.51 0.32
CA ASN A 156 22.00 0.88 -0.87
C ASN A 156 20.62 1.44 -1.19
N CYS A 157 20.60 2.41 -2.11
CA CYS A 157 19.37 3.00 -2.64
C CYS A 157 18.39 1.96 -3.20
N THR A 158 18.91 0.89 -3.80
CA THR A 158 18.06 -0.19 -4.34
C THR A 158 17.27 -0.86 -3.23
N ASP A 159 17.90 -1.15 -2.09
CA ASP A 159 17.22 -1.82 -0.98
C ASP A 159 16.24 -0.90 -0.27
N PHE A 160 16.59 0.38 -0.14
CA PHE A 160 15.65 1.42 0.30
C PHE A 160 14.40 1.44 -0.57
N PHE A 161 14.55 1.53 -1.89
CA PHE A 161 13.42 1.60 -2.80
C PHE A 161 12.60 0.31 -2.84
N LYS A 162 13.24 -0.87 -2.73
CA LYS A 162 12.53 -2.16 -2.56
C LYS A 162 11.71 -2.19 -1.27
N LYS A 163 12.23 -1.66 -0.16
CA LYS A 163 11.52 -1.58 1.12
C LYS A 163 10.32 -0.63 1.02
N PHE A 164 10.48 0.51 0.36
CA PHE A 164 9.38 1.43 0.08
C PHE A 164 8.32 0.78 -0.80
N LYS A 165 8.71 0.15 -1.93
CA LYS A 165 7.81 -0.63 -2.81
C LYS A 165 6.99 -1.63 -2.01
N LYS A 166 7.64 -2.45 -1.18
CA LYS A 166 6.97 -3.46 -0.35
C LYS A 166 5.93 -2.85 0.60
N SER A 167 6.19 -1.67 1.17
CA SER A 167 5.21 -0.99 2.03
C SER A 167 4.07 -0.36 1.24
N TYR A 168 4.37 0.28 0.11
CA TYR A 168 3.37 0.88 -0.76
C TYR A 168 2.41 -0.16 -1.34
N ASP A 169 2.95 -1.25 -1.91
CA ASP A 169 2.15 -2.32 -2.50
C ASP A 169 1.27 -3.03 -1.45
N LYS A 170 1.72 -3.11 -0.19
CA LYS A 170 0.88 -3.58 0.92
C LYS A 170 -0.30 -2.66 1.19
N CYS A 171 -0.09 -1.34 1.13
CA CYS A 171 -1.19 -0.38 1.22
C CYS A 171 -2.16 -0.57 0.06
N LEU A 172 -1.63 -0.70 -1.15
CA LEU A 172 -2.43 -0.89 -2.36
C LEU A 172 -3.30 -2.15 -2.28
N ARG A 173 -2.71 -3.29 -1.88
CA ARG A 173 -3.43 -4.54 -1.64
C ARG A 173 -4.52 -4.39 -0.59
N ARG A 174 -4.20 -3.82 0.58
CA ARG A 174 -5.16 -3.65 1.67
C ARG A 174 -6.33 -2.74 1.27
N CYS A 175 -6.04 -1.70 0.49
CA CYS A 175 -7.05 -0.80 -0.04
C CYS A 175 -7.96 -1.51 -1.07
N TYR A 176 -7.40 -2.02 -2.17
CA TYR A 176 -8.21 -2.46 -3.32
C TYR A 176 -8.63 -3.93 -3.26
N ALA A 177 -7.73 -4.83 -2.87
CA ALA A 177 -8.01 -6.26 -2.83
C ALA A 177 -8.76 -6.67 -1.56
N GLU A 178 -8.48 -6.03 -0.42
CA GLU A 178 -9.11 -6.34 0.87
C GLU A 178 -10.23 -5.36 1.25
N GLY A 179 -10.41 -4.28 0.48
CA GLY A 179 -11.54 -3.35 0.62
C GLY A 179 -11.47 -2.40 1.81
N ASP A 180 -10.28 -2.04 2.30
CA ASP A 180 -10.11 -1.07 3.38
C ASP A 180 -10.23 0.37 2.84
N SER A 181 -11.46 0.85 2.71
CA SER A 181 -11.77 2.17 2.14
C SER A 181 -11.09 3.33 2.88
N LYS A 182 -10.92 3.23 4.21
CA LYS A 182 -10.21 4.25 4.99
C LYS A 182 -8.74 4.31 4.64
N LEU A 183 -8.12 3.14 4.43
CA LEU A 183 -6.75 3.09 3.96
C LEU A 183 -6.63 3.67 2.56
N CYS A 184 -7.61 3.42 1.67
CA CYS A 184 -7.65 4.03 0.34
C CYS A 184 -7.64 5.56 0.38
N ASP A 185 -8.48 6.16 1.24
CA ASP A 185 -8.57 7.61 1.39
C ASP A 185 -7.24 8.22 1.84
N VAL A 186 -6.55 7.57 2.79
CA VAL A 186 -5.23 8.04 3.25
C VAL A 186 -4.14 7.78 2.21
N LEU A 187 -4.20 6.66 1.47
CA LEU A 187 -3.25 6.37 0.40
C LEU A 187 -3.31 7.41 -0.72
N GLN A 188 -4.51 7.93 -1.04
CA GLN A 188 -4.68 9.04 -1.97
C GLN A 188 -3.98 10.33 -1.47
N LYS A 189 -4.12 10.65 -0.18
CA LYS A 189 -3.43 11.80 0.43
C LYS A 189 -1.92 11.61 0.42
N PHE A 190 -1.45 10.42 0.81
CA PHE A 190 -0.04 10.05 0.77
C PHE A 190 0.55 10.21 -0.63
N ARG A 191 -0.18 9.82 -1.69
CA ARG A 191 0.25 10.02 -3.08
C ARG A 191 0.53 11.50 -3.37
N ASN A 192 -0.37 12.38 -2.96
CA ASN A 192 -0.22 13.82 -3.19
C ASN A 192 1.00 14.36 -2.43
N LEU A 193 1.22 13.92 -1.19
CA LEU A 193 2.41 14.22 -0.40
C LEU A 193 3.69 13.78 -1.12
N TYR A 194 3.76 12.52 -1.56
CA TYR A 194 4.91 11.98 -2.29
C TYR A 194 5.21 12.72 -3.59
N ASN A 195 4.16 13.07 -4.35
CA ASN A 195 4.31 13.78 -5.61
C ASN A 195 4.78 15.23 -5.43
N LYS A 196 4.46 15.85 -4.28
CA LYS A 196 4.98 17.17 -3.90
C LYS A 196 6.48 17.11 -3.61
N GLU A 197 6.91 16.12 -2.83
CA GLU A 197 8.32 15.94 -2.50
C GLU A 197 8.67 14.45 -2.36
N ARG A 198 9.51 13.93 -3.26
CA ARG A 198 9.92 12.53 -3.19
C ARG A 198 11.03 12.37 -2.16
N PHE A 199 10.77 11.56 -1.13
CA PHE A 199 11.76 11.13 -0.14
C PHE A 199 12.54 12.31 0.46
N PRO A 200 11.92 13.15 1.30
CA PRO A 200 12.46 14.44 1.74
C PRO A 200 13.83 14.35 2.43
N ARG A 201 14.14 13.23 3.11
CA ARG A 201 15.37 13.08 3.91
C ARG A 201 16.44 12.19 3.28
N ILE A 202 16.24 11.71 2.05
CA ILE A 202 17.22 10.85 1.39
C ILE A 202 18.31 11.69 0.72
N ASN A 203 19.54 11.62 1.24
CA ASN A 203 20.65 12.47 0.77
C ASN A 203 21.55 11.79 -0.26
N ASN A 204 21.61 10.45 -0.28
CA ASN A 204 22.59 9.68 -1.07
C ASN A 204 21.98 8.91 -2.25
N CYS A 205 20.69 9.12 -2.52
CA CYS A 205 19.99 8.45 -3.61
C CYS A 205 19.47 9.46 -4.61
N ASN A 206 19.60 9.13 -5.89
CA ASN A 206 19.09 9.97 -6.96
C ASN A 206 17.56 9.87 -7.03
N LYS A 207 16.88 10.67 -6.19
CA LYS A 207 15.41 10.74 -6.11
C LYS A 207 14.74 11.18 -7.41
N ASN A 208 15.48 11.84 -8.31
CA ASN A 208 14.96 12.28 -9.60
C ASN A 208 14.72 11.11 -10.56
N LEU A 209 15.38 9.96 -10.33
CA LEU A 209 15.14 8.73 -11.09
C LEU A 209 13.88 7.97 -10.65
N CYS A 210 13.34 8.27 -9.47
CA CYS A 210 12.11 7.65 -9.01
C CYS A 210 10.91 8.21 -9.78
N PRO A 211 10.08 7.35 -10.39
CA PRO A 211 8.89 7.81 -11.08
C PRO A 211 7.85 8.34 -10.09
N LEU A 212 6.93 9.14 -10.61
CA LEU A 212 5.72 9.52 -9.89
C LEU A 212 4.92 8.26 -9.52
N LEU A 213 4.19 8.34 -8.41
CA LEU A 213 3.22 7.32 -8.09
C LEU A 213 2.06 7.35 -9.10
N PRO A 214 1.60 6.19 -9.59
CA PRO A 214 0.50 6.10 -10.55
C PRO A 214 -0.75 6.76 -9.97
N GLU A 215 -1.59 7.32 -10.83
CA GLU A 215 -2.90 7.79 -10.40
C GLU A 215 -3.71 6.64 -9.83
N LEU A 216 -4.38 6.90 -8.72
CA LEU A 216 -5.18 5.92 -8.02
C LEU A 216 -6.65 6.11 -8.43
N THR A 217 -7.27 5.05 -8.90
CA THR A 217 -8.69 5.05 -9.21
C THR A 217 -9.49 5.13 -7.91
N LYS A 218 -10.67 5.76 -7.96
CA LYS A 218 -11.57 5.75 -6.80
C LYS A 218 -11.91 4.29 -6.46
N TYR A 219 -11.68 3.89 -5.22
CA TYR A 219 -12.07 2.56 -4.75
C TYR A 219 -13.53 2.30 -5.09
N ARG A 220 -13.77 1.21 -5.80
CA ARG A 220 -15.10 0.68 -6.00
C ARG A 220 -15.12 -0.63 -5.21
N PRO A 221 -16.08 -0.84 -4.30
CA PRO A 221 -16.34 -2.17 -3.82
C PRO A 221 -16.47 -3.04 -5.06
N ILE A 222 -15.64 -4.08 -5.15
CA ILE A 222 -15.88 -5.13 -6.12
C ILE A 222 -17.23 -5.68 -5.68
N LYS A 223 -18.32 -5.18 -6.28
CA LYS A 223 -19.42 -6.09 -6.57
C LYS A 223 -18.70 -7.15 -7.36
N LEU A 224 -18.69 -8.38 -6.87
CA LEU A 224 -18.43 -9.52 -7.72
C LEU A 224 -19.43 -9.37 -8.87
N THR A 225 -19.04 -8.62 -9.90
CA THR A 225 -19.76 -8.60 -11.15
C THR A 225 -19.67 -10.02 -11.66
N ASP A 226 -20.64 -10.44 -12.45
CA ASP A 226 -20.81 -11.79 -13.01
C ASP A 226 -19.58 -12.35 -13.80
N SER A 227 -18.45 -11.63 -13.79
CA SER A 227 -17.09 -11.98 -14.19
C SER A 227 -16.37 -12.93 -13.21
N GLU A 228 -16.56 -12.79 -11.88
CA GLU A 228 -15.93 -13.68 -10.90
C GLU A 228 -16.72 -14.99 -10.65
N ASP A 229 -17.97 -15.07 -11.12
CA ASP A 229 -18.73 -16.34 -11.22
C ASP A 229 -18.27 -17.23 -12.39
N SER A 230 -17.06 -17.01 -12.91
CA SER A 230 -16.47 -17.86 -13.95
C SER A 230 -14.98 -18.04 -13.71
N ASN A 231 -14.59 -19.22 -13.24
CA ASN A 231 -14.05 -20.27 -14.10
C ASN A 231 -13.05 -19.84 -15.18
N ILE A 232 -12.15 -18.90 -14.87
CA ILE A 232 -11.03 -18.63 -15.76
C ILE A 232 -9.74 -18.73 -14.93
N GLY A 233 -8.90 -19.69 -15.29
CA GLY A 233 -7.66 -20.06 -14.62
C GLY A 233 -6.60 -18.96 -14.67
N TYR A 234 -6.88 -17.82 -14.03
CA TYR A 234 -5.97 -16.68 -13.97
C TYR A 234 -4.66 -17.03 -13.27
N GLN A 235 -4.60 -18.12 -12.49
CA GLN A 235 -3.51 -18.51 -11.59
C GLN A 235 -2.09 -18.55 -12.21
N LEU A 236 -1.97 -18.53 -13.54
CA LEU A 236 -0.70 -18.53 -14.27
C LEU A 236 -0.15 -17.13 -14.62
N TYR A 237 -0.94 -16.05 -14.44
CA TYR A 237 -0.59 -14.69 -14.88
C TYR A 237 -0.43 -13.71 -13.72
N LYS A 238 0.70 -13.82 -13.01
CA LYS A 238 0.94 -13.11 -11.74
C LYS A 238 0.75 -11.60 -11.85
N GLU A 239 1.42 -10.94 -12.80
CA GLU A 239 1.37 -9.48 -12.95
C GLU A 239 -0.02 -9.00 -13.41
N LEU A 240 -0.70 -9.76 -14.28
CA LEU A 240 -2.06 -9.43 -14.71
C LEU A 240 -3.08 -9.58 -13.57
N ILE A 241 -3.00 -10.67 -12.79
CA ILE A 241 -3.85 -10.86 -11.60
C ILE A 241 -3.63 -9.74 -10.59
N GLU A 242 -2.37 -9.44 -10.28
CA GLU A 242 -2.03 -8.40 -9.32
C GLU A 242 -2.63 -7.06 -9.73
N LEU A 243 -2.54 -6.72 -11.01
CA LEU A 243 -3.17 -5.52 -11.56
C LEU A 243 -4.70 -5.52 -11.39
N ILE A 244 -5.37 -6.64 -11.67
CA ILE A 244 -6.83 -6.78 -11.53
C ILE A 244 -7.24 -6.63 -10.05
N TRP A 245 -6.55 -7.31 -9.13
CA TRP A 245 -6.79 -7.18 -7.69
C TRP A 245 -6.58 -5.76 -7.18
N PHE A 246 -5.68 -5.02 -7.80
CA PHE A 246 -5.46 -3.61 -7.49
C PHE A 246 -6.39 -2.68 -8.28
N GLN A 247 -7.45 -3.19 -8.92
CA GLN A 247 -8.40 -2.42 -9.72
C GLN A 247 -7.70 -1.54 -10.76
N TYR A 248 -6.74 -2.14 -11.44
CA TYR A 248 -5.89 -1.53 -12.47
C TYR A 248 -4.96 -0.41 -11.98
N ASN A 249 -4.77 -0.29 -10.67
CA ASN A 249 -3.75 0.56 -10.08
C ASN A 249 -2.40 -0.16 -10.11
N MET A 250 -1.42 0.44 -10.79
CA MET A 250 -0.09 -0.14 -10.91
C MET A 250 0.63 -0.15 -9.55
N PRO A 251 1.27 -1.26 -9.15
CA PRO A 251 2.18 -1.29 -8.01
C PRO A 251 3.35 -0.31 -8.21
N PHE A 252 3.99 0.11 -7.13
CA PHE A 252 5.12 1.04 -7.26
C PHE A 252 6.29 0.37 -7.98
N GLN A 253 6.85 1.04 -8.99
CA GLN A 253 8.07 0.62 -9.68
C GLN A 253 9.09 1.72 -9.45
N TYR A 254 10.20 1.43 -8.77
CA TYR A 254 11.13 2.46 -8.32
C TYR A 254 12.17 2.89 -9.35
N ASP A 255 12.22 2.17 -10.48
CA ASP A 255 13.09 2.44 -11.61
C ASP A 255 12.26 2.43 -12.90
N GLY A 256 12.61 3.32 -13.83
CA GLY A 256 11.91 3.48 -15.11
C GLY A 256 11.96 2.21 -15.96
N GLU A 257 13.07 1.48 -15.95
CA GLU A 257 13.20 0.24 -16.72
C GLU A 257 12.34 -0.88 -16.09
N MET A 258 12.27 -0.96 -14.76
CA MET A 258 11.33 -1.86 -14.07
C MET A 258 9.87 -1.54 -14.39
N LYS A 259 9.51 -0.25 -14.47
CA LYS A 259 8.17 0.17 -14.90
C LYS A 259 7.85 -0.33 -16.30
N LYS A 260 8.73 -0.10 -17.28
CA LYS A 260 8.56 -0.56 -18.66
C LYS A 260 8.45 -2.08 -18.73
N TYR A 261 9.30 -2.80 -17.98
CA TYR A 261 9.25 -4.25 -17.90
C TYR A 261 7.91 -4.75 -17.36
N TYR A 262 7.43 -4.17 -16.25
CA TYR A 262 6.14 -4.54 -15.66
C TYR A 262 4.98 -4.29 -16.63
N MET A 263 4.97 -3.13 -17.30
CA MET A 263 3.95 -2.80 -18.31
C MET A 263 3.95 -3.78 -19.48
N MET A 264 5.13 -4.15 -19.99
CA MET A 264 5.23 -5.14 -21.07
C MET A 264 4.88 -6.55 -20.62
N SER A 265 5.20 -6.91 -19.37
CA SER A 265 4.80 -8.20 -18.77
C SER A 265 3.28 -8.31 -18.71
N ILE A 266 2.59 -7.28 -18.22
CA ILE A 266 1.12 -7.23 -18.20
C ILE A 266 0.55 -7.39 -19.61
N LEU A 267 1.06 -6.64 -20.59
CA LEU A 267 0.53 -6.70 -21.96
C LEU A 267 0.73 -8.09 -22.57
N GLN A 268 1.90 -8.69 -22.36
CA GLN A 268 2.18 -10.05 -22.82
C GLN A 268 1.23 -11.07 -22.18
N GLN A 269 1.04 -11.00 -20.86
CA GLN A 269 0.15 -11.91 -20.13
C GLN A 269 -1.30 -11.73 -20.56
N PHE A 270 -1.74 -10.49 -20.77
CA PHE A 270 -3.06 -10.18 -21.30
C PHE A 270 -3.28 -10.79 -22.70
N LEU A 271 -2.33 -10.61 -23.62
CA LEU A 271 -2.42 -11.20 -24.97
C LEU A 271 -2.39 -12.73 -24.92
N GLN A 272 -1.53 -13.31 -24.09
CA GLN A 272 -1.47 -14.75 -23.88
C GLN A 272 -2.80 -15.30 -23.35
N TYR A 273 -3.37 -14.63 -22.36
CA TYR A 273 -4.68 -14.98 -21.80
C TYR A 273 -5.78 -14.91 -22.87
N CYS A 274 -5.81 -13.84 -23.68
CA CYS A 274 -6.78 -13.70 -24.77
C CYS A 274 -6.65 -14.84 -25.78
N TYR A 275 -5.43 -15.19 -26.17
CA TYR A 275 -5.16 -16.29 -27.10
C TYR A 275 -5.66 -17.64 -26.56
N GLU A 276 -5.38 -17.95 -25.29
CA GLU A 276 -5.82 -19.19 -24.64
C GLU A 276 -7.34 -19.25 -24.46
N ASN A 277 -7.96 -18.10 -24.23
CA ASN A 277 -9.38 -17.98 -23.93
C ASN A 277 -10.20 -17.43 -25.10
N GLN A 278 -9.69 -17.47 -26.34
CA GLN A 278 -10.34 -16.88 -27.51
C GLN A 278 -11.77 -17.39 -27.75
N LYS A 279 -12.12 -18.55 -27.18
CA LYS A 279 -13.44 -19.20 -27.30
C LYS A 279 -14.38 -18.90 -26.13
N ASN A 280 -13.91 -18.14 -25.14
CA ASN A 280 -14.70 -17.78 -23.97
C ASN A 280 -15.64 -16.61 -24.33
N GLU A 281 -16.95 -16.80 -24.16
CA GLU A 281 -17.97 -15.79 -24.42
C GLU A 281 -17.79 -14.52 -23.58
N LYS A 282 -17.14 -14.62 -22.41
CA LYS A 282 -16.85 -13.48 -21.53
C LYS A 282 -15.54 -12.75 -21.87
N LEU A 283 -14.74 -13.25 -22.82
CA LEU A 283 -13.43 -12.66 -23.13
C LEU A 283 -13.54 -11.21 -23.62
N SER A 284 -14.51 -10.89 -24.47
CA SER A 284 -14.68 -9.52 -24.99
C SER A 284 -14.99 -8.50 -23.88
N LEU A 285 -15.75 -8.90 -22.86
CA LEU A 285 -16.02 -8.08 -21.67
C LEU A 285 -14.73 -7.81 -20.89
N PHE A 286 -13.91 -8.83 -20.66
CA PHE A 286 -12.61 -8.68 -20.00
C PHE A 286 -11.65 -7.82 -20.82
N MET A 287 -11.57 -8.02 -22.13
CA MET A 287 -10.76 -7.19 -23.03
C MET A 287 -11.19 -5.72 -22.94
N LYS A 288 -12.49 -5.45 -22.99
CA LYS A 288 -13.04 -4.09 -22.84
C LYS A 288 -12.67 -3.48 -21.50
N GLU A 289 -12.78 -4.23 -20.41
CA GLU A 289 -12.38 -3.78 -19.07
C GLU A 289 -10.90 -3.42 -19.01
N PHE A 290 -10.01 -4.33 -19.41
CA PHE A 290 -8.57 -4.11 -19.44
C PHE A 290 -8.18 -2.91 -20.30
N ILE A 291 -8.76 -2.79 -21.50
CA ILE A 291 -8.46 -1.70 -22.43
C ILE A 291 -8.86 -0.34 -21.83
N VAL A 292 -10.07 -0.25 -21.26
CA VAL A 292 -10.62 1.00 -20.74
C VAL A 292 -9.95 1.39 -19.42
N GLN A 293 -9.78 0.45 -18.50
CA GLN A 293 -9.30 0.76 -17.16
C GLN A 293 -7.77 0.91 -17.09
N TYR A 294 -7.03 0.22 -17.97
CA TYR A 294 -5.57 0.20 -17.89
C TYR A 294 -4.86 0.63 -19.17
N TYR A 295 -5.09 -0.04 -20.29
CA TYR A 295 -4.26 0.17 -21.49
C TYR A 295 -4.37 1.61 -22.01
N ASN A 296 -5.58 2.15 -22.16
CA ASN A 296 -5.80 3.49 -22.68
C ASN A 296 -5.17 4.57 -21.78
N ASN A 297 -5.25 4.41 -20.46
CA ASN A 297 -4.65 5.33 -19.48
C ASN A 297 -3.11 5.32 -19.55
N ASN A 298 -2.52 4.24 -20.08
CA ASN A 298 -1.08 4.05 -20.20
C ASN A 298 -0.59 4.10 -21.65
N LYS A 299 -1.46 4.46 -22.62
CA LYS A 299 -1.15 4.37 -24.05
C LYS A 299 0.11 5.15 -24.44
N GLY A 300 0.24 6.39 -23.96
CA GLY A 300 1.42 7.21 -24.25
C GLY A 300 2.74 6.64 -23.73
N GLU A 301 2.71 5.84 -22.66
CA GLU A 301 3.90 5.14 -22.15
C GLU A 301 4.19 3.89 -22.98
N TYR A 302 3.16 3.15 -23.40
CA TYR A 302 3.32 2.04 -24.36
C TYR A 302 3.89 2.51 -25.70
N ASP A 303 3.41 3.63 -26.24
CA ASP A 303 3.91 4.20 -27.51
C ASP A 303 5.40 4.53 -27.44
N LYS A 304 5.86 5.07 -26.29
CA LYS A 304 7.29 5.28 -26.02
C LYS A 304 8.07 3.97 -25.99
N ILE A 305 7.57 2.97 -25.26
CA ILE A 305 8.19 1.64 -25.16
C ILE A 305 8.32 1.01 -26.55
N PHE A 306 7.25 1.02 -27.35
CA PHE A 306 7.25 0.43 -28.68
C PHE A 306 8.23 1.14 -29.62
N SER A 307 8.28 2.48 -29.56
CA SER A 307 9.22 3.27 -30.36
C SER A 307 10.67 3.02 -29.95
N GLU A 308 10.94 2.94 -28.65
CA GLU A 308 12.25 2.61 -28.08
C GLU A 308 12.73 1.23 -28.55
N CYS A 309 11.88 0.20 -28.46
CA CYS A 309 12.27 -1.16 -28.81
C CYS A 309 12.50 -1.36 -30.32
N LYS A 310 11.85 -0.56 -31.17
CA LYS A 310 12.11 -0.56 -32.62
C LYS A 310 13.43 0.10 -33.01
N THR A 311 13.93 1.04 -32.21
CA THR A 311 15.08 1.89 -32.58
C THR A 311 16.35 1.51 -31.86
N ASN A 312 16.28 1.22 -30.55
CA ASN A 312 17.44 1.01 -29.67
C ASN A 312 17.13 -0.05 -28.58
N GLY A 313 16.51 -1.18 -28.98
CA GLY A 313 16.00 -2.21 -28.06
C GLY A 313 17.00 -3.23 -27.53
N ASN A 314 18.22 -3.30 -28.11
CA ASN A 314 19.17 -4.38 -27.81
C ASN A 314 19.53 -4.46 -26.33
N GLY A 315 19.31 -5.64 -25.74
CA GLY A 315 19.68 -5.97 -24.36
C GLY A 315 18.67 -5.55 -23.28
N LYS A 316 17.60 -4.83 -23.62
CA LYS A 316 16.59 -4.38 -22.65
C LYS A 316 15.51 -5.44 -22.45
N LYS A 317 15.22 -5.80 -21.19
CA LYS A 317 14.27 -6.86 -20.84
C LYS A 317 12.85 -6.59 -21.36
N HIS A 318 12.36 -5.36 -21.28
CA HIS A 318 11.03 -5.02 -21.80
C HIS A 318 10.95 -5.12 -23.33
N CYS A 319 12.07 -4.88 -24.04
CA CYS A 319 12.13 -5.05 -25.49
C CYS A 319 12.17 -6.53 -25.90
N GLN A 320 12.78 -7.40 -25.11
CA GLN A 320 12.66 -8.85 -25.32
C GLN A 320 11.21 -9.33 -25.20
N LEU A 321 10.45 -8.81 -24.22
CA LEU A 321 9.02 -9.11 -24.09
C LEU A 321 8.23 -8.56 -25.28
N TYR A 322 8.54 -7.35 -25.73
CA TYR A 322 7.94 -6.74 -26.91
C TYR A 322 8.16 -7.57 -28.18
N GLU A 323 9.40 -7.99 -28.45
CA GLU A 323 9.75 -8.84 -29.59
C GLU A 323 9.05 -10.20 -29.52
N ALA A 324 8.95 -10.79 -28.32
CA ALA A 324 8.20 -12.02 -28.13
C ALA A 324 6.72 -11.83 -28.47
N CYS A 325 6.12 -10.70 -28.07
CA CYS A 325 4.75 -10.37 -28.45
C CYS A 325 4.61 -10.12 -29.96
N GLU A 326 5.55 -9.42 -30.59
CA GLU A 326 5.52 -9.20 -32.05
C GLU A 326 5.62 -10.51 -32.84
N LYS A 327 6.35 -11.51 -32.34
CA LYS A 327 6.46 -12.83 -32.98
C LYS A 327 5.22 -13.69 -32.75
N LYS A 328 4.69 -13.72 -31.53
CA LYS A 328 3.60 -14.64 -31.15
C LYS A 328 2.20 -14.07 -31.42
N PHE A 329 2.03 -12.77 -31.23
CA PHE A 329 0.74 -12.08 -31.26
C PHE A 329 0.73 -10.94 -32.28
N THR A 330 1.36 -11.13 -33.45
CA THR A 330 1.59 -10.06 -34.44
C THR A 330 0.30 -9.31 -34.80
N ASN A 331 -0.78 -10.03 -35.08
CA ASN A 331 -2.06 -9.45 -35.47
C ASN A 331 -2.74 -8.72 -34.30
N ASP A 332 -2.76 -9.33 -33.12
CA ASP A 332 -3.37 -8.74 -31.92
C ASP A 332 -2.63 -7.48 -31.48
N LEU A 333 -1.29 -7.56 -31.43
CA LEU A 333 -0.43 -6.46 -31.04
C LEU A 333 -0.45 -5.32 -32.07
N SER A 334 -0.56 -5.61 -33.36
CA SER A 334 -0.71 -4.55 -34.37
C SER A 334 -2.10 -3.90 -34.28
N THR A 335 -3.14 -4.68 -34.04
CA THR A 335 -4.52 -4.17 -33.91
C THR A 335 -4.68 -3.32 -32.66
N ILE A 336 -4.23 -3.78 -31.48
CA ILE A 336 -4.35 -3.00 -30.23
C ILE A 336 -3.58 -1.67 -30.29
N LYS A 337 -2.44 -1.62 -31.00
CA LYS A 337 -1.66 -0.38 -31.24
C LYS A 337 -2.46 0.61 -32.08
N ALA A 338 -3.09 0.12 -33.15
CA ALA A 338 -3.80 0.95 -34.12
C ALA A 338 -5.19 1.37 -33.63
N ASP A 339 -6.00 0.40 -33.21
CA ASP A 339 -7.40 0.59 -32.83
C ASP A 339 -7.83 -0.46 -31.79
N THR A 340 -7.93 -0.01 -30.54
CA THR A 340 -8.36 -0.86 -29.42
C THR A 340 -9.83 -1.26 -29.50
N LYS A 341 -10.69 -0.49 -30.19
CA LYS A 341 -12.09 -0.88 -30.40
C LYS A 341 -12.17 -2.02 -31.40
N LYS A 342 -11.45 -1.91 -32.52
CA LYS A 342 -11.37 -2.98 -33.52
C LYS A 342 -10.86 -4.28 -32.90
N PHE A 343 -9.87 -4.22 -32.02
CA PHE A 343 -9.35 -5.39 -31.31
C PHE A 343 -10.45 -6.12 -30.49
N ILE A 344 -11.33 -5.38 -29.82
CA ILE A 344 -12.47 -5.95 -29.07
C ILE A 344 -13.53 -6.49 -30.02
N THR A 345 -13.91 -5.72 -31.05
CA THR A 345 -14.96 -6.11 -32.01
C THR A 345 -14.60 -7.38 -32.78
N GLN A 346 -13.33 -7.57 -33.13
CA GLN A 346 -12.87 -8.82 -33.77
C GLN A 346 -13.14 -10.05 -32.89
N GLN A 347 -12.97 -9.93 -31.58
CA GLN A 347 -13.29 -11.01 -30.64
C GLN A 347 -14.81 -11.26 -30.56
N GLU A 348 -15.62 -10.20 -30.52
CA GLU A 348 -17.09 -10.32 -30.51
C GLU A 348 -17.61 -10.98 -31.79
N GLU A 349 -17.08 -10.57 -32.96
CA GLU A 349 -17.40 -11.16 -34.26
C GLU A 349 -16.98 -12.63 -34.33
N TYR A 350 -15.80 -12.99 -33.81
CA TYR A 350 -15.34 -14.37 -33.76
C TYR A 350 -16.31 -15.25 -32.94
N ILE A 351 -16.69 -14.83 -31.72
CA ILE A 351 -17.65 -15.57 -30.90
C ILE A 351 -19.01 -15.72 -31.60
N ASN A 352 -19.52 -14.67 -32.25
CA ASN A 352 -20.79 -14.70 -32.98
C ASN A 352 -20.74 -15.60 -34.22
N SER A 353 -19.55 -15.86 -34.76
CA SER A 353 -19.35 -16.76 -35.90
C SER A 353 -19.36 -18.24 -35.52
N LEU A 354 -19.23 -18.58 -34.23
CA LEU A 354 -19.22 -19.96 -33.75
C LEU A 354 -20.61 -20.58 -33.81
N SER A 355 -20.68 -21.86 -34.17
CA SER A 355 -21.92 -22.62 -34.13
C SER A 355 -22.38 -22.89 -32.69
N ALA A 356 -23.67 -23.15 -32.51
CA ALA A 356 -24.24 -23.52 -31.22
C ALA A 356 -23.54 -24.76 -30.60
N LEU A 357 -23.12 -25.71 -31.43
CA LEU A 357 -22.39 -26.90 -30.98
C LEU A 357 -21.00 -26.54 -30.48
N GLU A 358 -20.26 -25.68 -31.18
CA GLU A 358 -18.94 -25.23 -30.75
C GLU A 358 -19.00 -24.47 -29.43
N LEU A 359 -19.95 -23.54 -29.30
CA LEU A 359 -20.19 -22.80 -28.05
C LEU A 359 -20.51 -23.76 -26.90
N TRP A 360 -21.35 -24.77 -27.13
CA TRP A 360 -21.68 -25.78 -26.12
C TRP A 360 -20.46 -26.62 -25.71
N ILE A 361 -19.64 -27.06 -26.67
CA ILE A 361 -18.40 -27.79 -26.39
C ILE A 361 -17.44 -26.95 -25.53
N PHE A 362 -17.34 -25.65 -25.79
CA PHE A 362 -16.46 -24.77 -25.01
C PHE A 362 -17.01 -24.50 -23.61
N LYS A 363 -18.33 -24.27 -23.47
CA LYS A 363 -19.00 -24.17 -22.17
C LYS A 363 -18.79 -25.42 -21.31
N ALA A 364 -18.93 -26.59 -21.92
CA ALA A 364 -18.66 -27.85 -21.24
C ALA A 364 -17.19 -27.92 -20.79
N LYS A 365 -16.22 -27.64 -21.69
CA LYS A 365 -14.79 -27.64 -21.35
C LYS A 365 -14.43 -26.69 -20.22
N SER A 366 -14.98 -25.47 -20.21
CA SER A 366 -14.69 -24.51 -19.14
C SER A 366 -15.16 -25.04 -17.79
N MET A 367 -16.34 -25.67 -17.71
CA MET A 367 -16.87 -26.26 -16.47
C MET A 367 -16.02 -27.40 -15.90
N PHE A 368 -15.17 -28.05 -16.71
CA PHE A 368 -14.31 -29.16 -16.28
C PHE A 368 -12.85 -28.76 -16.04
N GLN A 369 -12.44 -27.53 -16.40
CA GLN A 369 -11.12 -26.99 -16.08
C GLN A 369 -11.06 -26.35 -14.67
N ASP A 370 -12.16 -26.45 -13.92
CA ASP A 370 -12.37 -25.84 -12.59
C ASP A 370 -12.09 -26.78 -11.40
N PHE A 371 -11.42 -27.92 -11.62
CA PHE A 371 -11.06 -28.91 -10.58
C PHE A 371 -9.55 -29.06 -10.37
#